data_AF-A0A2G5P562-F1
#
_entry.id   AF-A0A2G5P562-F1
#
_cell.length_a   1.000
_cell.length_b   1.000
_cell.length_c   1.000
_cell.angle_alpha   90.00
_cell.angle_beta   90.00
_cell.angle_gamma   90.00
#
_symmetry.space_group_name_H-M   'P 1'
#
loop_
_entity.id
_entity.type
_entity.pdbx_description
1 polymer ?
#
loop_
_entity_poly.entity_id
_entity_poly.type
_entity_poly.pdbx_seq_one_letter_code
_entity_poly.pdbx_strand_id
1 'polypeptide(L)' 'ATKLPVLLYNFPALTGQDLSADFVLKLVQAHKNIVGIKETVNDIGHVREMIQKVKGYNPDFSVLCGFEDLLINTLSL' A
#
# COMPACT_ATOMS: atom_id res chain seq x y z
N ALA A 1 9.04 -20.13 2.33
CA ALA A 1 8.85 -18.81 2.97
C ALA A 1 10.19 -18.08 3.03
N THR A 2 10.20 -16.75 2.87
CA THR A 2 11.42 -15.93 2.89
C THR A 2 11.52 -15.11 4.18
N LYS A 3 12.74 -14.74 4.58
CA LYS A 3 13.01 -13.80 5.68
C LYS A 3 13.17 -12.36 5.19
N LEU A 4 13.18 -12.15 3.86
CA LEU A 4 13.33 -10.83 3.28
C LEU A 4 12.08 -9.96 3.53
N PRO A 5 12.24 -8.63 3.63
CA PRO A 5 11.12 -7.71 3.56
C PRO A 5 10.37 -7.87 2.24
N VAL A 6 9.04 -7.86 2.31
CA VAL A 6 8.13 -8.03 1.18
C VAL A 6 7.38 -6.72 0.95
N LEU A 7 7.41 -6.25 -0.29
CA LEU A 7 6.60 -5.15 -0.76
C LEU A 7 5.44 -5.71 -1.59
N LEU A 8 4.21 -5.35 -1.23
CA LEU A 8 3.04 -5.63 -2.05
C LEU A 8 3.03 -4.72 -3.28
N TYR A 9 2.38 -5.15 -4.35
CA TYR A 9 2.21 -4.33 -5.54
C TYR A 9 0.74 -4.34 -5.98
N ASN A 10 0.06 -3.20 -5.80
CA ASN A 10 -1.31 -3.01 -6.25
C ASN A 10 -1.32 -2.36 -7.63
N PHE A 11 -1.85 -3.06 -8.64
CA PHE A 11 -1.99 -2.52 -10.00
C PHE A 11 -3.23 -3.07 -10.71
N PRO A 12 -4.45 -2.76 -10.21
CA PRO A 12 -5.70 -3.38 -10.64
C PRO A 12 -5.99 -3.21 -12.12
N ALA A 13 -5.51 -2.13 -12.75
CA ALA A 13 -5.67 -1.90 -14.19
C ALA A 13 -5.03 -3.02 -15.04
N LEU A 14 -4.00 -3.71 -14.54
CA LEU A 14 -3.35 -4.83 -15.21
C LEU A 14 -3.65 -6.19 -14.56
N THR A 15 -3.87 -6.23 -13.24
CA THR A 15 -4.14 -7.50 -12.53
C THR A 15 -5.62 -7.89 -12.55
N GLY A 16 -6.53 -6.93 -12.79
CA GLY A 16 -7.98 -7.14 -12.67
C GLY A 16 -8.48 -7.27 -11.22
N GLN A 17 -7.60 -7.10 -10.22
CA GLN A 17 -7.94 -7.25 -8.81
C GLN A 17 -7.26 -6.16 -7.99
N ASP A 18 -8.08 -5.40 -7.26
CA ASP A 18 -7.61 -4.40 -6.31
C ASP A 18 -7.19 -5.03 -4.97
N LEU A 19 -6.12 -4.49 -4.39
CA LEU A 19 -5.70 -4.76 -3.03
C LEU A 19 -6.24 -3.65 -2.11
N SER A 20 -7.44 -3.85 -1.57
CA SER A 20 -8.05 -2.85 -0.69
C SER A 20 -7.27 -2.66 0.60
N ALA A 21 -7.37 -1.48 1.21
CA ALA A 21 -6.68 -1.16 2.46
C ALA A 21 -7.02 -2.14 3.61
N ASP A 22 -8.27 -2.62 3.69
CA ASP A 22 -8.69 -3.63 4.67
C ASP A 22 -8.05 -5.00 4.42
N PHE A 23 -7.88 -5.38 3.14
CA PHE A 23 -7.19 -6.61 2.79
C PHE A 23 -5.70 -6.52 3.15
N VAL A 24 -5.05 -5.41 2.78
CA VAL A 24 -3.64 -5.16 3.11
C VAL A 24 -3.42 -5.13 4.62
N LEU A 25 -4.31 -4.49 5.38
CA LEU A 25 -4.24 -4.46 6.84
C LEU A 25 -4.25 -5.88 7.43
N LYS A 26 -5.14 -6.77 6.95
CA LYS A 26 -5.16 -8.18 7.38
C LYS A 26 -3.84 -8.89 7.10
N LEU A 27 -3.23 -8.65 5.94
CA LEU A 27 -1.93 -9.23 5.59
C LEU A 27 -0.81 -8.73 6.51
N VAL A 28 -0.75 -7.43 6.79
CA VAL A 28 0.27 -6.83 7.67
C VAL A 28 0.09 -7.28 9.13
N GLN A 29 -1.15 -7.50 9.56
CA GLN A 29 -1.44 -8.10 10.88
C GLN A 29 -0.94 -9.55 10.97
N ALA A 30 -1.11 -10.34 9.90
CA ALA A 30 -0.72 -11.74 9.85
C ALA A 30 0.79 -11.97 9.61
N HIS A 31 1.46 -11.06 8.88
CA HIS A 31 2.82 -11.26 8.40
C HIS A 31 3.70 -10.02 8.63
N LYS A 32 4.58 -10.09 9.62
CA LYS A 32 5.47 -8.98 10.02
C LYS A 32 6.53 -8.60 8.97
N ASN A 33 6.82 -9.48 8.01
CA ASN A 33 7.78 -9.17 6.94
C ASN A 33 7.14 -8.47 5.73
N ILE A 34 5.83 -8.20 5.73
CA ILE A 34 5.19 -7.33 4.74
C ILE A 34 5.35 -5.88 5.22
N VAL A 35 6.25 -5.14 4.56
CA VAL A 35 6.76 -3.85 5.05
C VAL A 35 6.23 -2.65 4.28
N GLY A 36 5.56 -2.87 3.14
CA GLY A 36 5.01 -1.78 2.37
C GLY A 36 4.19 -2.24 1.18
N ILE A 37 3.71 -1.27 0.42
CA ILE A 37 2.96 -1.43 -0.81
C ILE A 37 3.34 -0.35 -1.82
N LYS A 38 3.41 -0.74 -3.10
CA LYS A 38 3.40 0.19 -4.23
C LYS A 38 1.98 0.27 -4.81
N GLU A 39 1.41 1.46 -4.82
CA GLU A 39 0.05 1.79 -5.27
C GLU A 39 0.06 2.35 -6.70
N THR A 40 -0.13 1.51 -7.71
CA THR A 40 -0.32 1.97 -9.10
C THR A 40 -1.82 2.08 -9.40
N VAL A 41 -2.45 3.06 -8.76
CA VAL A 41 -3.86 3.44 -8.97
C VAL A 41 -3.92 4.94 -9.22
N ASN A 42 -4.78 5.39 -10.13
CA ASN A 42 -5.02 6.82 -10.36
C ASN A 42 -6.17 7.32 -9.47
N ASP A 43 -6.08 7.01 -8.17
CA ASP A 43 -7.08 7.37 -7.16
C ASP A 43 -6.38 7.73 -5.85
N ILE A 44 -6.34 9.02 -5.54
CA ILE A 44 -5.73 9.52 -4.30
C ILE A 44 -6.53 9.15 -3.05
N GLY A 45 -7.83 8.86 -3.19
CA GLY A 45 -8.67 8.39 -2.10
C GLY A 45 -8.22 7.02 -1.60
N HIS A 46 -7.89 6.12 -2.53
CA HIS A 46 -7.36 4.80 -2.22
C HIS A 46 -6.00 4.87 -1.51
N VAL A 47 -5.08 5.69 -2.01
CA VAL A 47 -3.77 5.92 -1.36
C VAL A 47 -3.94 6.49 0.05
N ARG A 48 -4.86 7.45 0.25
CA ARG A 48 -5.17 8.02 1.57
C ARG A 48 -5.70 6.95 2.51
N GLU A 49 -6.62 6.11 2.06
CA GLU A 49 -7.16 5.02 2.88
C GLU A 49 -6.06 4.02 3.28
N MET A 50 -5.16 3.69 2.35
CA MET A 50 -3.99 2.84 2.59
C MET A 50 -3.09 3.42 3.68
N ILE A 51 -2.77 4.72 3.59
CA ILE A 51 -2.00 5.44 4.61
C ILE A 51 -2.73 5.41 5.95
N GLN A 52 -3.99 5.84 6.01
CA GLN A 52 -4.74 5.97 7.26
C GLN A 52 -4.96 4.64 7.98
N LYS A 53 -5.33 3.59 7.26
CA LYS A 53 -5.60 2.27 7.87
C LYS A 53 -4.32 1.50 8.18
N VAL A 54 -3.41 1.38 7.21
CA VAL A 54 -2.25 0.49 7.36
C VAL A 54 -1.14 1.16 8.13
N LYS A 55 -0.80 2.44 7.84
CA LYS A 55 0.17 3.18 8.66
C LYS A 55 -0.39 3.56 10.03
N GLY A 56 -1.71 3.69 10.15
CA GLY A 56 -2.38 3.83 11.44
C GLY A 56 -2.16 2.63 12.37
N TYR A 57 -2.06 1.41 11.82
CA TYR A 57 -1.69 0.21 12.57
C TYR A 57 -0.17 0.01 12.70
N ASN A 58 0.58 0.25 11.63
CA ASN A 58 2.03 0.09 11.56
C ASN A 58 2.70 1.36 10.98
N PRO A 59 3.12 2.32 11.82
CA PRO A 59 3.68 3.59 11.37
C PRO A 59 4.88 3.45 10.41
N ASP A 60 5.66 2.38 10.53
CA ASP A 60 6.84 2.11 9.69
C ASP A 60 6.49 1.51 8.32
N PHE A 61 5.22 1.18 8.06
CA PHE A 61 4.79 0.64 6.77
C PHE A 61 4.97 1.68 5.66
N SER A 62 5.58 1.28 4.54
CA SER A 62 5.83 2.17 3.41
C SER A 62 4.68 2.14 2.40
N VAL A 63 4.11 3.30 2.07
CA VAL A 63 3.12 3.45 0.99
C VAL A 63 3.75 4.29 -0.11
N LEU A 64 3.96 3.70 -1.29
CA LEU A 64 4.65 4.33 -2.42
C LEU A 64 3.67 4.45 -3.60
N CYS A 65 3.46 5.65 -4.16
CA CYS A 65 2.65 5.78 -5.37
C CYS A 65 3.38 5.21 -6.59
N GLY A 66 2.60 4.68 -7.53
CA GLY A 66 3.07 4.12 -8.79
C GLY A 66 3.03 5.09 -9.97
N PHE A 67 2.24 6.17 -9.85
CA PHE A 67 2.17 7.26 -10.83
C PHE A 67 2.87 8.51 -10.31
N GLU A 68 3.58 9.21 -11.19
CA GLU A 68 4.46 10.34 -10.87
C GLU A 68 3.68 11.58 -10.42
N ASP A 69 2.50 11.81 -11.00
CA ASP A 69 1.60 12.93 -10.69
C ASP A 69 1.00 12.84 -9.28
N LEU A 70 0.98 11.65 -8.68
CA LEU A 70 0.51 11.44 -7.31
C LEU A 70 1.62 11.64 -6.26
N LEU A 71 2.90 11.76 -6.64
CA LEU A 71 4.02 11.80 -5.69
C LEU A 71 3.85 12.85 -4.61
N ILE A 72 3.55 14.10 -4.99
CA ILE A 72 3.43 15.19 -4.02
C ILE A 72 2.20 15.03 -3.12
N ASN A 73 1.12 14.47 -3.65
CA ASN A 73 -0.10 14.21 -2.88
C ASN A 73 0.17 13.11 -1.85
N THR A 74 0.82 12.01 -2.25
CA THR A 74 1.18 10.91 -1.36
C THR A 74 2.10 11.36 -0.22
N LEU A 75 3.08 12.24 -0.49
CA LEU A 75 3.96 12.79 0.55
C LEU A 75 3.24 13.75 1.53
N SER A 76 2.13 14.35 1.09
CA SER A 76 1.39 15.35 1.88
C SER A 76 0.30 14.74 2.77
N LEU A 77 0.04 13.44 2.65
CA LEU A 77 -0.96 12.69 3.41
C LEU A 77 -0.35 12.04 4.66
#